data_AF-A0A932YE01-F1
#
_entry.id   AF-A0A932YE01-F1
#
_cell.length_a   1.000
_cell.length_b   1.000
_cell.length_c   1.000
_cell.angle_alpha   90.00
_cell.angle_beta   90.00
_cell.angle_gamma   90.00
#
_symmetry.space_group_name_H-M   'P 1'
#
loop_
_entity.id
_entity.type
_entity.pdbx_description
1 polymer ?
#
loop_
_entity_poly.entity_id
_entity_poly.type
_entity_poly.pdbx_seq_one_letter_code
_entity_poly.pdbx_strand_id
1 'polypeptide(L)'
;MKAPENQPSDGLGANAQGAFTSETKDIRVEIRTSSERIEGLIKIPSEAQNYCKRLSDILWYADRGGTGILTVANASVYDLKTAKLITRQKLLGVAKAQVTYFWLLPSEGETDQPLIVELGERPN
;
A
#
# COMPACT_ATOMS: atom_id res chain seq x y z
N MET A 1 -62.98 -18.70 14.83
CA MET A 1 -61.60 -18.16 14.93
C MET A 1 -61.09 -18.01 13.50
N LYS A 2 -60.80 -16.78 13.06
CA LYS A 2 -60.30 -16.51 11.69
C LYS A 2 -58.76 -16.53 11.71
N ALA A 3 -58.15 -17.23 10.76
CA ALA A 3 -56.71 -17.21 10.53
C ALA A 3 -56.28 -15.84 9.97
N PRO A 4 -55.10 -15.31 10.34
CA PRO A 4 -54.62 -14.06 9.79
C PRO A 4 -54.16 -14.24 8.34
N GLU A 5 -54.52 -13.26 7.50
CA GLU A 5 -54.18 -13.17 6.09
C GLU A 5 -52.69 -12.82 5.90
N ASN A 6 -51.99 -13.60 5.08
CA ASN A 6 -50.61 -13.34 4.67
C ASN A 6 -50.54 -12.07 3.82
N GLN A 7 -49.96 -11.00 4.36
CA GLN A 7 -49.48 -9.87 3.56
C GLN A 7 -48.19 -10.27 2.81
N PRO A 8 -48.03 -9.90 1.53
CA PRO A 8 -46.73 -9.96 0.87
C PRO A 8 -45.93 -8.72 1.30
N SER A 9 -44.95 -8.90 2.18
CA SER A 9 -43.93 -7.87 2.37
C SER A 9 -42.85 -8.05 1.30
N ASP A 10 -43.06 -7.38 0.17
CA ASP A 10 -41.99 -6.99 -0.75
C ASP A 10 -40.94 -6.22 0.05
N GLY A 11 -39.81 -6.88 0.30
CA GLY A 11 -38.78 -6.34 1.19
C GLY A 11 -37.51 -7.15 1.22
N LEU A 12 -37.18 -7.88 0.15
CA LEU A 12 -35.79 -8.27 -0.11
C LEU A 12 -35.05 -7.02 -0.60
N GLY A 13 -34.77 -6.13 0.34
CA GLY A 13 -33.82 -5.04 0.16
C GLY A 13 -32.50 -5.63 -0.31
N ALA A 14 -32.05 -5.14 -1.45
CA ALA A 14 -30.92 -5.63 -2.20
C ALA A 14 -29.68 -5.83 -1.31
N ASN A 15 -29.16 -7.06 -1.32
CA ASN A 15 -27.73 -7.29 -1.14
C ASN A 15 -27.00 -6.64 -2.32
N ALA A 16 -26.55 -5.40 -2.20
CA ALA A 16 -25.53 -4.84 -3.07
C ALA A 16 -24.87 -3.61 -2.42
N GLN A 17 -23.60 -3.80 -2.02
CA GLN A 17 -22.54 -2.83 -2.25
C GLN A 17 -22.69 -1.47 -1.58
N GLY A 18 -22.68 -1.46 -0.24
CA GLY A 18 -21.83 -0.51 0.45
C GLY A 18 -20.39 -0.99 0.37
N ALA A 19 -19.75 -0.93 -0.80
CA ALA A 19 -18.29 -1.00 -0.84
C ALA A 19 -17.83 0.14 0.05
N PHE A 20 -17.31 -0.16 1.24
CA PHE A 20 -16.60 0.82 2.05
C PHE A 20 -15.49 1.35 1.16
N THR A 21 -15.74 2.46 0.48
CA THR A 21 -14.70 3.28 -0.12
C THR A 21 -14.04 3.97 1.07
N SER A 22 -13.33 3.19 1.87
CA SER A 22 -12.30 3.72 2.74
C SER A 22 -11.39 4.48 1.79
N GLU A 23 -11.50 5.80 1.80
CA GLU A 23 -10.53 6.65 1.16
C GLU A 23 -9.14 6.18 1.60
N THR A 24 -8.20 6.11 0.66
CA THR A 24 -6.82 5.74 0.96
C THR A 24 -5.97 6.98 0.81
N LYS A 25 -5.06 7.21 1.76
CA LYS A 25 -3.93 8.10 1.51
C LYS A 25 -2.90 7.31 0.73
N ASP A 26 -2.60 7.80 -0.45
CA ASP A 26 -1.56 7.25 -1.30
C ASP A 26 -0.23 7.93 -0.94
N ILE A 27 0.73 7.14 -0.45
CA ILE A 27 2.08 7.61 -0.12
C ILE A 27 3.03 7.17 -1.22
N ARG A 28 3.72 8.13 -1.84
CA ARG A 28 4.74 7.84 -2.84
C ARG A 28 5.99 7.30 -2.18
N VAL A 29 6.54 6.24 -2.74
CA VAL A 29 7.74 5.60 -2.21
C VAL A 29 8.73 5.21 -3.29
N GLU A 30 9.99 5.13 -2.90
CA GLU A 30 11.04 4.44 -3.62
C GLU A 30 11.52 3.26 -2.78
N ILE A 31 11.59 2.08 -3.40
CA ILE A 31 12.13 0.85 -2.83
C ILE A 31 13.30 0.42 -3.71
N ARG A 32 14.46 0.11 -3.12
CA ARG A 32 15.55 -0.51 -3.87
C ARG A 32 15.77 -1.94 -3.44
N THR A 33 16.10 -2.76 -4.42
CA THR A 33 16.67 -4.09 -4.23
C THR A 33 18.15 -4.05 -4.65
N SER A 34 18.80 -5.21 -4.73
CA SER A 34 20.17 -5.30 -5.25
C SER A 34 20.32 -4.89 -6.72
N SER A 35 19.23 -4.93 -7.49
CA SER A 35 19.26 -4.72 -8.95
C SER A 35 18.23 -3.72 -9.45
N GLU A 36 17.22 -3.38 -8.66
CA GLU A 36 16.07 -2.62 -9.12
C GLU A 36 15.82 -1.42 -8.22
N ARG A 37 15.35 -0.33 -8.85
CA ARG A 37 14.73 0.81 -8.18
C ARG A 37 13.25 0.79 -8.54
N ILE A 38 12.39 0.75 -7.54
CA ILE A 38 10.94 0.62 -7.69
C ILE A 38 10.32 1.89 -7.12
N GLU A 39 9.65 2.66 -7.96
CA GLU A 39 8.86 3.81 -7.53
C GLU A 39 7.38 3.47 -7.60
N GLY A 40 6.59 3.83 -6.59
CA GLY A 40 5.15 3.56 -6.61
C GLY A 40 4.42 4.11 -5.39
N LEU A 41 3.25 3.54 -5.09
CA LEU A 41 2.35 4.00 -4.04
C LEU A 41 2.10 2.92 -3.00
N ILE A 42 2.16 3.30 -1.72
CA ILE A 42 1.58 2.51 -0.62
C ILE A 42 0.25 3.13 -0.26
N LYS A 43 -0.78 2.30 -0.17
CA LYS A 43 -2.14 2.73 0.15
C LYS A 43 -2.40 2.54 1.64
N ILE A 44 -2.67 3.63 2.34
CA ILE A 44 -2.97 3.61 3.77
C ILE A 44 -4.46 3.92 3.97
N PRO A 45 -5.23 3.03 4.62
CA PRO A 45 -6.64 3.30 4.92
C PRO A 45 -6.81 4.59 5.71
N SER A 46 -7.87 5.36 5.44
CA SER A 46 -8.15 6.63 6.14
C SER A 46 -8.18 6.51 7.66
N GLU A 47 -8.73 5.40 8.17
CA GLU A 47 -8.80 5.10 9.61
C GLU A 47 -7.40 4.99 10.26
N ALA A 48 -6.41 4.57 9.48
CA ALA A 48 -5.04 4.38 9.93
C ALA A 48 -4.17 5.64 9.80
N GLN A 49 -4.60 6.67 9.08
CA GLN A 49 -3.77 7.85 8.77
C GLN A 49 -3.31 8.60 10.03
N ASN A 50 -4.15 8.66 11.07
CA ASN A 50 -3.83 9.33 12.33
C ASN A 50 -2.74 8.62 13.13
N TYR A 51 -2.55 7.32 12.89
CA TYR A 51 -1.58 6.48 13.59
C TYR A 51 -0.33 6.21 12.75
N CYS A 52 -0.46 6.30 11.43
CA CYS A 52 0.64 6.09 10.49
C CYS A 52 1.47 7.36 10.32
N LYS A 53 2.30 7.65 11.33
CA LYS A 53 3.17 8.83 11.34
C LYS A 53 4.63 8.47 11.09
N ARG A 54 5.02 7.22 11.32
CA ARG A 54 6.40 6.76 11.22
C ARG A 54 6.58 5.86 10.00
N LEU A 55 7.82 5.81 9.51
CA LEU A 55 8.20 4.92 8.41
C LEU A 55 7.89 3.45 8.69
N SER A 56 8.09 3.01 9.94
CA SER A 56 7.78 1.66 10.39
C SER A 56 6.31 1.29 10.20
N ASP A 57 5.42 2.26 10.41
CA ASP A 57 3.98 2.06 10.28
C ASP A 57 3.63 1.90 8.81
N ILE A 58 4.19 2.75 7.94
CA ILE A 58 4.03 2.68 6.49
C ILE A 58 4.51 1.34 5.95
N LEU A 59 5.69 0.87 6.40
CA LEU A 59 6.23 -0.43 6.06
C LEU A 59 5.32 -1.58 6.52
N TRP A 60 4.73 -1.48 7.72
CA TRP A 60 3.80 -2.48 8.22
C TRP A 60 2.52 -2.57 7.36
N TYR A 61 1.97 -1.42 6.95
CA TYR A 61 0.80 -1.39 6.06
C TYR A 61 1.13 -1.93 4.67
N ALA A 62 2.31 -1.61 4.13
CA ALA A 62 2.78 -2.21 2.89
C ALA A 62 2.92 -3.73 2.99
N ASP A 63 3.35 -4.24 4.15
CA ASP A 63 3.53 -5.67 4.46
C ASP A 63 2.20 -6.42 4.75
N ARG A 64 1.05 -5.76 4.56
CA ARG A 64 -0.31 -6.30 4.75
C ARG A 64 -0.46 -7.18 6.00
N GLY A 65 0.07 -6.73 7.14
CA GLY A 65 -0.03 -7.49 8.40
C GLY A 65 1.07 -8.54 8.63
N GLY A 66 2.25 -8.38 8.02
CA GLY A 66 3.45 -9.15 8.37
C GLY A 66 3.70 -10.38 7.50
N THR A 67 3.26 -10.34 6.23
CA THR A 67 3.45 -11.44 5.27
C THR A 67 4.89 -11.59 4.77
N GLY A 68 5.74 -10.59 5.01
CA GLY A 68 7.06 -10.45 4.43
C GLY A 68 7.06 -9.88 3.01
N ILE A 69 5.92 -9.43 2.48
CA ILE A 69 5.77 -8.93 1.11
C ILE A 69 5.18 -7.52 1.14
N LEU A 70 5.98 -6.54 0.73
CA LEU A 70 5.56 -5.16 0.56
C LEU A 70 4.73 -5.03 -0.72
N THR A 71 3.50 -4.54 -0.59
CA THR A 71 2.60 -4.30 -1.72
C THR A 71 2.71 -2.85 -2.19
N VAL A 72 3.09 -2.66 -3.46
CA VAL A 72 3.26 -1.35 -4.11
C VAL A 72 2.28 -1.23 -5.26
N ALA A 73 1.41 -0.22 -5.21
CA ALA A 73 0.47 0.10 -6.29
C ALA A 73 1.12 1.04 -7.32
N ASN A 74 0.68 0.94 -8.58
CA ASN A 74 1.15 1.77 -9.70
C ASN A 74 2.68 1.83 -9.80
N ALA A 75 3.33 0.69 -9.61
CA ALA A 75 4.77 0.58 -9.54
C ALA A 75 5.43 0.75 -10.93
N SER A 76 6.51 1.52 -10.96
CA SER A 76 7.46 1.60 -12.08
C SER A 76 8.79 1.01 -11.62
N VAL A 77 9.25 -0.03 -12.32
CA VAL A 77 10.49 -0.75 -11.98
C VAL A 77 11.57 -0.31 -12.95
N TYR A 78 12.68 0.15 -12.41
CA TYR A 78 13.85 0.61 -13.14
C TYR A 78 15.04 -0.27 -12.84
N ASP A 79 15.88 -0.53 -13.84
CA ASP A 79 17.19 -1.13 -13.63
C ASP A 79 18.07 -0.16 -12.86
N LEU A 80 18.65 -0.60 -11.73
CA LEU A 80 19.38 0.28 -10.82
C LEU A 80 20.68 0.81 -11.43
N LYS A 81 21.31 0.05 -12.35
CA LYS A 81 22.60 0.43 -12.96
C LYS A 81 22.42 1.40 -14.12
N THR A 82 21.40 1.19 -14.93
CA THR A 82 21.16 1.93 -16.18
C THR A 82 20.07 2.98 -16.07
N ALA A 83 19.33 3.01 -14.96
CA ALA A 83 18.16 3.85 -14.73
C ALA A 83 17.04 3.69 -15.77
N LYS A 84 17.11 2.66 -16.63
CA LYS A 84 16.10 2.40 -17.64
C LYS A 84 14.86 1.78 -17.02
N LEU A 85 13.69 2.23 -17.44
CA LEU A 85 12.41 1.61 -17.07
C LEU A 85 12.37 0.19 -17.65
N ILE A 86 12.21 -0.80 -16.77
CA ILE A 86 12.02 -2.22 -17.12
C ILE A 86 10.54 -2.48 -17.38
N THR A 87 9.68 -2.11 -16.43
CA THR A 87 8.24 -2.42 -16.51
C THR A 87 7.40 -1.48 -15.64
N ARG A 88 6.09 -1.45 -15.93
CA ARG A 88 5.07 -0.81 -15.09
C ARG A 88 4.04 -1.85 -14.67
N GLN A 89 3.68 -1.85 -13.39
CA GLN A 89 2.78 -2.81 -12.80
C GLN A 89 1.69 -2.08 -12.01
N LYS A 90 0.43 -2.47 -12.21
CA LYS A 90 -0.69 -1.91 -11.42
C LYS A 90 -0.54 -2.23 -9.93
N LEU A 91 -0.02 -3.41 -9.63
CA LEU A 91 0.25 -3.88 -8.27
C LEU A 91 1.48 -4.79 -8.32
N LEU A 92 2.46 -4.52 -7.46
CA LEU A 92 3.71 -5.26 -7.36
C LEU A 92 3.93 -5.71 -5.91
N GLY A 93 4.26 -6.99 -5.73
CA GLY A 93 4.76 -7.52 -4.46
C GLY A 93 6.28 -7.51 -4.45
N VAL A 94 6.88 -6.94 -3.42
CA VAL A 94 8.34 -6.93 -3.20
C VAL A 94 8.65 -7.67 -1.92
N ALA A 95 9.47 -8.72 -2.00
CA ALA A 95 9.88 -9.44 -0.80
C ALA A 95 10.69 -8.49 0.10
N LYS A 96 10.24 -8.30 1.35
CA LYS A 96 10.86 -7.39 2.33
C LYS A 96 12.33 -7.73 2.59
N ALA A 97 12.69 -9.02 2.51
CA ALA A 97 14.05 -9.50 2.65
C ALA A 97 14.99 -9.06 1.51
N GLN A 98 14.45 -8.65 0.36
CA GLN A 98 15.23 -8.16 -0.80
C GLN A 98 15.37 -6.64 -0.82
N VAL A 99 14.71 -5.94 0.11
CA VAL A 99 14.73 -4.48 0.19
C VAL A 99 16.03 -4.04 0.87
N THR A 100 16.85 -3.31 0.13
CA THR A 100 18.09 -2.71 0.64
C THR A 100 17.89 -1.28 1.09
N TYR A 101 16.91 -0.59 0.51
CA TYR A 101 16.62 0.81 0.79
C TYR A 101 15.13 1.08 0.62
N PHE A 102 14.57 1.90 1.52
CA PHE A 102 13.18 2.30 1.46
C PHE A 102 13.05 3.79 1.76
N TRP A 103 12.21 4.48 0.98
CA TRP A 103 12.11 5.91 1.02
C TRP A 103 10.70 6.43 0.76
N LEU A 104 10.36 7.56 1.39
CA LEU A 104 9.17 8.33 1.09
C LEU A 104 9.53 9.42 0.08
N LEU A 105 8.99 9.32 -1.13
CA LEU A 105 9.14 10.38 -2.12
C LEU A 105 8.22 11.54 -1.73
N PRO A 106 8.65 12.80 -1.92
CA PRO A 106 7.80 13.95 -1.66
C PRO A 106 6.50 13.84 -2.45
N SER A 107 5.41 14.27 -1.82
CA SER A 107 4.17 14.56 -2.54
C SER A 107 4.45 15.68 -3.56
N GLU A 108 3.78 15.70 -4.71
CA GLU A 108 3.99 16.80 -5.67
C GLU A 108 3.74 18.15 -4.98
N GLY A 109 4.78 18.97 -4.85
CA GLY A 109 4.73 20.28 -4.18
C GLY A 109 5.44 20.39 -2.82
N GLU A 110 6.00 19.32 -2.25
CA GLU A 110 6.78 19.37 -1.00
C GLU A 110 8.29 19.33 -1.27
N THR A 111 9.07 20.28 -0.74
CA THR A 111 10.53 20.35 -0.93
C THR A 111 11.27 19.30 -0.11
N ASP A 112 12.23 18.66 -0.79
CA ASP A 112 13.11 17.57 -0.36
C ASP A 112 13.72 17.75 1.03
N GLN A 113 13.30 16.91 1.99
CA GLN A 113 14.25 16.41 2.98
C GLN A 113 14.28 14.89 2.99
N PRO A 114 15.43 14.31 2.64
CA PRO A 114 15.60 12.88 2.60
C PRO A 114 15.55 12.18 3.98
N LEU A 115 14.55 11.32 4.25
CA LEU A 115 14.55 10.46 5.46
C LEU A 115 15.21 9.09 5.17
N ILE A 116 16.55 9.06 5.15
CA ILE A 116 17.33 7.84 4.82
C ILE A 116 17.28 6.87 5.99
N VAL A 117 16.71 5.68 5.74
CA VAL A 117 16.79 4.55 6.67
C VAL A 117 17.59 3.44 6.01
N GLU A 118 18.82 3.27 6.46
CA GLU A 118 19.61 2.06 6.20
C GLU A 118 19.04 0.94 7.07
N LEU A 119 18.43 -0.07 6.44
CA LEU A 119 18.00 -1.27 7.15
C LEU A 119 19.25 -2.10 7.46
N GLY A 120 19.86 -1.81 8.61
CA GLY A 120 21.11 -2.42 9.05
C GLY A 120 21.05 -3.95 9.08
N GLU A 121 22.18 -4.56 8.71
CA GLU A 121 22.41 -6.00 8.81
C GLU A 121 22.15 -6.48 10.25
N ARG A 122 21.41 -7.57 10.40
CA ARG A 122 21.20 -8.19 11.71
C ARG A 122 22.57 -8.61 12.29
N PRO A 123 22.92 -8.24 13.53
CA PRO A 123 24.06 -8.86 14.19
C PRO A 123 23.75 -10.35 14.44
N ASN A 124 24.75 -11.20 14.17
CA ASN A 124 24.74 -12.64 14.46
C ASN A 124 24.66 -12.95 15.95
#